data_AF-A0AAU9UAK8-F1
#
_entry.id   AF-A0AAU9UAK8-F1
#
_cell.length_a   1.000
_cell.length_b   1.000
_cell.length_c   1.000
_cell.angle_alpha   90.00
_cell.angle_beta   90.00
_cell.angle_gamma   90.00
#
_symmetry.space_group_name_H-M   'P 1'
#
loop_
_entity.id
_entity.type
_entity.pdbx_description
1 polymer ?
#
loop_
_entity_poly.entity_id
_entity_poly.type
_entity_poly.pdbx_seq_one_letter_code
_entity_poly.pdbx_strand_id
1 'polypeptide(L)'
;MESIQHSLDEMAQHFKTRMAEFQQSLNSTNPPTSPTTNIASQFSSFRSFVLSALEGLQLQVQLLHRQQDSFEMRTRRKILMVHGFPENKKENVTTSVIELLSDKLKMPDLTMDDVSRCHRLGTSVGEKARPIIVKFSTLAKKNQVWFAKSGLKNTGVTLSEFLTKPRHDTFMVARRRFGVTKCWTKDGIIVIVGPDGKRHSITNTAELDSLPYESTSRELGTTSSSSGAAVESKTKPATHAVRIKRNVKSK
;
A
#
# COMPACT_ATOMS: atom_id res chain seq x y z
N MET A 1 -3.15 -1.89 9.80
CA MET A 1 -4.47 -1.44 9.29
C MET A 1 -5.29 -2.63 8.83
N GLU A 2 -4.77 -3.50 7.95
CA GLU A 2 -5.32 -4.87 7.83
C GLU A 2 -5.40 -5.54 9.20
N SER A 3 -4.41 -5.31 10.07
CA SER A 3 -4.43 -5.74 11.48
C SER A 3 -5.60 -5.21 12.32
N ILE A 4 -6.06 -3.96 12.09
CA ILE A 4 -7.18 -3.37 12.85
C ILE A 4 -8.51 -3.84 12.28
N GLN A 5 -8.62 -3.89 10.95
CA GLN A 5 -9.78 -4.43 10.26
C GLN A 5 -9.99 -5.91 10.66
N HIS A 6 -8.93 -6.70 10.58
CA HIS A 6 -8.92 -8.10 10.99
C HIS A 6 -9.26 -8.26 12.47
N SER A 7 -8.68 -7.43 13.36
CA SER A 7 -9.01 -7.46 14.79
C SER A 7 -10.47 -7.10 15.08
N LEU A 8 -11.06 -6.13 14.36
CA LEU A 8 -12.48 -5.78 14.48
C LEU A 8 -13.38 -6.89 13.94
N ASP A 9 -13.00 -7.49 12.81
CA ASP A 9 -13.74 -8.62 12.23
C ASP A 9 -13.66 -9.85 13.13
N GLU A 10 -12.49 -10.17 13.69
CA GLU A 10 -12.30 -11.22 14.70
C GLU A 10 -13.12 -10.97 15.96
N MET A 11 -13.12 -9.73 16.47
CA MET A 11 -13.91 -9.33 17.62
C MET A 11 -15.41 -9.51 17.33
N ALA A 12 -15.88 -9.05 16.17
CA ALA A 12 -17.27 -9.22 15.75
C ALA A 12 -17.66 -10.70 15.62
N GLN A 13 -16.78 -11.55 15.07
CA GLN A 13 -17.00 -12.99 14.97
C GLN A 13 -17.01 -13.66 16.35
N HIS A 14 -16.11 -13.26 17.25
CA HIS A 14 -16.07 -13.78 18.61
C HIS A 14 -17.35 -13.45 19.37
N PHE A 15 -17.82 -12.20 19.29
CA PHE A 15 -19.11 -11.80 19.85
C PHE A 15 -20.26 -12.57 19.23
N LYS A 16 -20.33 -12.70 17.90
CA LYS A 16 -21.38 -13.48 17.22
C LYS A 16 -21.43 -14.93 17.71
N THR A 17 -20.27 -15.55 17.89
CA THR A 17 -20.12 -16.94 18.34
C THR A 17 -20.56 -17.10 19.79
N ARG A 18 -19.98 -16.30 20.71
CA ARG A 18 -20.34 -16.33 22.15
C ARG A 18 -21.82 -16.07 22.39
N MET A 19 -22.40 -15.16 21.62
CA MET A 19 -23.83 -14.85 21.71
C MET A 19 -24.73 -15.97 21.15
N ALA A 20 -24.23 -16.75 20.18
CA ALA A 20 -24.95 -17.94 19.68
C ALA A 20 -24.87 -19.10 20.68
N GLU A 21 -23.69 -19.33 21.27
CA GLU A 21 -23.49 -20.33 22.35
C GLU A 21 -24.41 -20.04 23.55
N PHE A 22 -24.50 -18.78 23.96
CA PHE A 22 -25.38 -18.38 25.07
C PHE A 22 -26.86 -18.60 24.74
N GLN A 23 -27.30 -18.27 23.51
CA GLN A 23 -28.68 -18.53 23.07
C GLN A 23 -29.00 -20.03 23.08
N GLN A 24 -28.06 -20.87 22.64
CA GLN A 24 -28.23 -22.32 22.63
C GLN A 24 -28.31 -22.88 24.07
N SER A 25 -27.52 -22.34 24.99
CA SER A 25 -27.57 -22.67 26.41
C SER A 25 -28.94 -22.31 27.02
N LEU A 26 -29.49 -21.13 26.71
CA LEU A 26 -30.85 -20.74 27.14
C LEU A 26 -31.92 -21.71 26.61
N ASN A 27 -31.81 -22.14 25.35
CA ASN A 27 -32.78 -23.04 24.73
C ASN A 27 -32.68 -24.50 25.24
N SER A 28 -31.51 -24.92 25.71
CA SER A 28 -31.26 -26.31 26.17
C SER A 28 -31.68 -26.55 27.62
N THR A 29 -31.95 -25.49 28.40
CA THR A 29 -32.12 -25.54 29.86
C THR A 29 -33.59 -25.40 30.33
N ASN A 30 -34.53 -26.24 29.83
CA ASN A 30 -35.83 -26.63 30.47
C ASN A 30 -37.18 -25.94 30.04
N PRO A 31 -38.38 -26.52 30.39
CA PRO A 31 -39.65 -26.58 29.64
C PRO A 31 -40.65 -25.41 29.92
N PRO A 32 -41.89 -25.39 29.36
CA PRO A 32 -42.64 -24.18 29.03
C PRO A 32 -43.53 -23.63 30.16
N THR A 33 -42.93 -23.07 31.21
CA THR A 33 -43.66 -22.20 32.17
C THR A 33 -42.78 -21.05 32.65
N SER A 34 -42.95 -19.85 32.03
CA SER A 34 -42.70 -18.47 32.51
C SER A 34 -41.58 -18.27 33.56
N PRO A 35 -40.38 -17.71 33.24
CA PRO A 35 -40.12 -16.30 32.87
C PRO A 35 -39.03 -16.13 31.76
N THR A 36 -38.62 -17.23 31.15
CA THR A 36 -37.47 -17.33 30.23
C THR A 36 -37.70 -16.66 28.88
N THR A 37 -38.95 -16.54 28.42
CA THR A 37 -39.31 -15.82 27.19
C THR A 37 -38.91 -14.34 27.23
N ASN A 38 -38.99 -13.70 28.41
CA ASN A 38 -38.58 -12.31 28.59
C ASN A 38 -37.06 -12.17 28.51
N ILE A 39 -36.31 -13.09 29.13
CA ILE A 39 -34.84 -13.09 29.08
C ILE A 39 -34.34 -13.35 27.64
N ALA A 40 -34.95 -14.30 26.92
CA ALA A 40 -34.58 -14.60 25.54
C ALA A 40 -34.88 -13.44 24.58
N SER A 41 -36.00 -12.73 24.76
CA SER A 41 -36.34 -11.55 23.94
C SER A 41 -35.45 -10.35 24.28
N GLN A 42 -35.15 -10.11 25.56
CA GLN A 42 -34.20 -9.09 26.01
C GLN A 42 -32.79 -9.38 25.48
N PHE A 43 -32.34 -10.64 25.54
CA PHE A 43 -31.03 -11.04 25.03
C PHE A 43 -30.95 -10.88 23.50
N SER A 44 -31.99 -11.26 22.77
CA SER A 44 -32.05 -11.05 21.32
C SER A 44 -32.00 -9.56 20.96
N SER A 45 -32.69 -8.72 21.73
CA SER A 45 -32.69 -7.26 21.56
C SER A 45 -31.31 -6.68 21.85
N PHE A 46 -30.66 -7.11 22.95
CA PHE A 46 -29.29 -6.72 23.28
C PHE A 46 -28.29 -7.19 22.21
N ARG A 47 -28.41 -8.42 21.72
CA ARG A 47 -27.60 -8.95 20.61
C ARG A 47 -27.70 -8.07 19.37
N SER A 48 -28.92 -7.77 18.96
CA SER A 48 -29.17 -6.92 17.79
C SER A 48 -28.59 -5.51 17.99
N PHE A 49 -28.74 -4.95 19.19
CA PHE A 49 -28.18 -3.65 19.54
C PHE A 49 -26.65 -3.66 19.48
N VAL A 50 -25.98 -4.65 20.10
CA VAL A 50 -24.52 -4.75 20.09
C VAL A 50 -23.98 -4.94 18.68
N LEU A 51 -24.60 -5.80 17.88
CA LEU A 51 -24.17 -6.01 16.49
C LEU A 51 -24.33 -4.73 15.65
N SER A 52 -25.47 -4.05 15.79
CA SER A 52 -25.71 -2.76 15.12
C SER A 52 -24.71 -1.69 15.56
N ALA A 53 -24.39 -1.61 16.85
CA ALA A 53 -23.39 -0.68 17.37
C ALA A 53 -21.98 -0.98 16.84
N LEU A 54 -21.59 -2.25 16.75
CA LEU A 54 -20.31 -2.67 16.18
C LEU A 54 -20.22 -2.37 14.68
N GLU A 55 -21.28 -2.65 13.92
CA GLU A 55 -21.37 -2.29 12.50
C GLU A 55 -21.28 -0.77 12.30
N GLY A 56 -21.98 0.00 13.15
CA GLY A 56 -21.89 1.46 13.17
C GLY A 56 -20.47 1.97 13.43
N LEU A 57 -19.77 1.38 14.41
CA LEU A 57 -18.38 1.73 14.72
C LEU A 57 -17.43 1.38 13.57
N GLN A 58 -17.60 0.21 12.96
CA GLN A 58 -16.80 -0.21 11.80
C GLN A 58 -16.97 0.78 10.64
N LEU A 59 -18.20 1.20 10.35
CA LEU A 59 -18.47 2.19 9.32
C LEU A 59 -17.82 3.55 9.64
N GLN A 60 -17.89 4.00 10.89
CA GLN A 60 -17.24 5.25 11.31
C GLN A 60 -15.72 5.21 11.13
N VAL A 61 -15.07 4.09 11.52
CA VAL A 61 -13.62 3.91 11.34
C VAL A 61 -13.26 3.94 9.86
N GLN A 62 -14.03 3.28 9.00
CA GLN A 62 -13.81 3.30 7.55
C GLN A 62 -13.96 4.71 6.97
N LEU A 63 -14.98 5.47 7.38
CA LEU A 63 -15.19 6.85 6.95
C LEU A 63 -14.04 7.76 7.37
N LEU A 64 -13.61 7.67 8.63
CA LEU A 64 -12.48 8.45 9.15
C LEU A 64 -11.18 8.13 8.39
N HIS A 65 -10.93 6.86 8.09
CA HIS A 65 -9.78 6.49 7.28
C HIS A 65 -9.82 7.07 5.86
N ARG A 66 -10.99 7.03 5.19
CA ARG A 66 -11.15 7.64 3.86
C ARG A 66 -10.92 9.16 3.90
N GLN A 67 -11.39 9.83 4.95
CA GLN A 67 -11.14 11.26 5.14
C GLN A 67 -9.66 11.56 5.39
N GLN A 68 -9.01 10.76 6.23
CA GLN A 68 -7.59 10.88 6.54
C GLN A 68 -6.72 10.70 5.29
N ASP A 69 -7.01 9.69 4.46
CA ASP A 69 -6.34 9.50 3.16
C ASP A 69 -6.55 10.70 2.22
N SER A 70 -7.78 11.23 2.15
CA SER A 70 -8.10 12.39 1.31
C SER A 70 -7.35 13.65 1.75
N PHE A 71 -7.27 13.92 3.06
CA PHE A 71 -6.50 15.05 3.59
C PHE A 71 -5.00 14.89 3.38
N GLU A 72 -4.48 13.68 3.56
CA GLU A 72 -3.08 13.36 3.30
C GLU A 72 -2.75 13.58 1.82
N MET A 73 -3.57 13.06 0.91
CA MET A 73 -3.41 13.29 -0.53
C MET A 73 -3.52 14.77 -0.91
N ARG A 74 -4.46 15.51 -0.32
CA ARG A 74 -4.58 16.96 -0.55
C ARG A 74 -3.31 17.71 -0.14
N THR A 75 -2.63 17.24 0.91
CA THR A 75 -1.34 17.79 1.35
C THR A 75 -0.21 17.38 0.40
N ARG A 76 -0.25 16.17 -0.15
CA ARG A 76 0.75 15.63 -1.08
C ARG A 76 0.59 16.05 -2.54
N ARG A 77 -0.54 16.68 -2.93
CA ARG A 77 -0.83 17.02 -4.35
C ARG A 77 0.23 17.90 -5.05
N LYS A 78 1.00 18.69 -4.28
CA LYS A 78 2.08 19.55 -4.80
C LYS A 78 3.44 18.85 -4.78
N ILE A 79 3.49 17.55 -4.52
CA ILE A 79 4.71 16.79 -4.28
C ILE A 79 4.93 15.80 -5.42
N LEU A 80 6.14 15.80 -5.98
CA LEU A 80 6.64 14.75 -6.85
C LEU A 80 7.80 14.03 -6.19
N MET A 81 7.94 12.76 -6.53
CA MET A 81 9.12 11.96 -6.20
C MET A 81 10.01 11.82 -7.43
N VAL A 82 11.30 12.06 -7.24
CA VAL A 82 12.35 11.86 -8.23
C VAL A 82 13.12 10.60 -7.87
N HIS A 83 13.22 9.66 -8.80
CA HIS A 83 13.97 8.41 -8.64
C HIS A 83 15.16 8.37 -9.59
N GLY A 84 16.20 7.62 -9.22
CA GLY A 84 17.39 7.41 -10.07
C GLY A 84 18.39 8.56 -10.04
N PHE A 85 18.24 9.52 -9.13
CA PHE A 85 19.16 10.64 -8.98
C PHE A 85 20.37 10.23 -8.12
N PRO A 86 21.63 10.25 -8.63
CA PRO A 86 22.81 9.80 -7.88
C PRO A 86 23.00 10.54 -6.55
N GLU A 87 23.52 9.87 -5.51
CA GLU A 87 23.77 10.49 -4.20
C GLU A 87 25.23 10.96 -4.07
N ASN A 88 25.42 12.24 -3.72
CA ASN A 88 26.71 12.80 -3.37
C ASN A 88 26.77 13.22 -1.89
N LYS A 89 27.92 13.05 -1.24
CA LYS A 89 28.09 13.31 0.22
C LYS A 89 27.89 14.77 0.64
N LYS A 90 28.00 15.73 -0.29
CA LYS A 90 27.85 17.19 -0.03
C LYS A 90 26.96 17.85 -1.10
N GLU A 91 25.85 17.22 -1.47
CA GLU A 91 24.93 17.80 -2.46
C GLU A 91 23.98 18.85 -1.86
N ASN A 92 23.76 19.93 -2.61
CA ASN A 92 22.57 20.75 -2.43
C ASN A 92 21.44 20.14 -3.29
N VAL A 93 20.65 19.26 -2.67
CA VAL A 93 19.61 18.48 -3.37
C VAL A 93 18.65 19.38 -4.16
N THR A 94 18.29 20.54 -3.62
CA THR A 94 17.34 21.47 -4.25
C THR A 94 17.91 22.02 -5.56
N THR A 95 19.11 22.59 -5.50
CA THR A 95 19.77 23.21 -6.66
C THR A 95 20.01 22.18 -7.76
N SER A 96 20.58 21.02 -7.42
CA SER A 96 20.91 20.00 -8.42
C SER A 96 19.66 19.38 -9.07
N VAL A 97 18.55 19.28 -8.36
CA VAL A 97 17.27 18.83 -8.94
C VAL A 97 16.68 19.90 -9.86
N ILE A 98 16.73 21.18 -9.48
CA ILE A 98 16.22 22.27 -10.32
C ILE A 98 17.02 22.38 -11.61
N GLU A 99 18.36 22.34 -11.54
CA GLU A 99 19.24 22.32 -12.72
C GLU A 99 18.89 21.17 -13.65
N LEU A 100 18.81 19.94 -13.12
CA LEU A 100 18.45 18.78 -13.92
C LEU A 100 17.07 18.93 -14.58
N LEU A 101 16.07 19.39 -13.83
CA LEU A 101 14.71 19.55 -14.34
C LEU A 101 14.64 20.68 -15.38
N SER A 102 15.32 21.80 -15.15
CA SER A 102 15.40 22.92 -16.10
C SER A 102 16.02 22.47 -17.42
N ASP A 103 17.16 21.79 -17.36
CA ASP A 103 17.91 21.32 -18.52
C ASP A 103 17.15 20.27 -19.31
N LYS A 104 16.64 19.23 -18.64
CA LYS A 104 16.01 18.08 -19.31
C LYS A 104 14.58 18.35 -19.74
N LEU A 105 13.86 19.23 -19.05
CA LEU A 105 12.47 19.57 -19.36
C LEU A 105 12.34 20.83 -20.22
N LYS A 106 13.45 21.50 -20.53
CA LYS A 106 13.47 22.77 -21.28
C LYS A 106 12.61 23.84 -20.61
N MET A 107 12.73 23.95 -19.29
CA MET A 107 11.96 24.89 -18.46
C MET A 107 12.90 25.84 -17.71
N PRO A 108 13.44 26.88 -18.39
CA PRO A 108 14.37 27.82 -17.79
C PRO A 108 13.74 28.64 -16.65
N ASP A 109 12.40 28.75 -16.64
CA ASP A 109 11.65 29.52 -15.65
C ASP A 109 11.49 28.80 -14.30
N LEU A 110 12.09 27.61 -14.11
CA LEU A 110 12.04 26.88 -12.85
C LEU A 110 13.12 27.42 -11.90
N THR A 111 12.70 28.14 -10.86
CA THR A 111 13.62 28.75 -9.88
C THR A 111 13.51 28.10 -8.50
N MET A 112 14.36 28.53 -7.56
CA MET A 112 14.30 28.06 -6.17
C MET A 112 12.97 28.42 -5.49
N ASP A 113 12.35 29.55 -5.84
CA ASP A 113 11.08 30.01 -5.24
C ASP A 113 9.88 29.12 -5.62
N ASP A 114 10.00 28.38 -6.72
CA ASP A 114 9.03 27.39 -7.14
C ASP A 114 9.05 26.13 -6.28
N VAL A 115 10.11 25.91 -5.50
CA VAL A 115 10.31 24.72 -4.66
C VAL A 115 10.26 25.11 -3.19
N SER A 116 9.19 24.72 -2.52
CA SER A 116 9.02 24.97 -1.09
C SER A 116 9.88 24.07 -0.20
N ARG A 117 10.08 22.80 -0.58
CA ARG A 117 10.92 21.83 0.14
C ARG A 117 11.47 20.79 -0.82
N CYS A 118 12.74 20.44 -0.67
CA CYS A 118 13.37 19.35 -1.42
C CYS A 118 14.31 18.57 -0.49
N HIS A 119 14.15 17.26 -0.38
CA HIS A 119 15.04 16.42 0.44
C HIS A 119 14.95 14.94 0.05
N ARG A 120 15.97 14.16 0.39
CA ARG A 120 16.00 12.71 0.24
C ARG A 120 15.04 12.05 1.23
N LEU A 121 14.34 11.02 0.78
CA LEU A 121 13.46 10.22 1.64
C LEU A 121 14.21 9.01 2.20
N GLY A 122 14.10 8.81 3.52
CA GLY A 122 14.58 7.62 4.22
C GLY A 122 16.09 7.61 4.51
N THR A 123 16.52 6.54 5.16
CA THR A 123 17.92 6.28 5.51
C THR A 123 18.65 5.65 4.32
N SER A 124 19.94 5.95 4.16
CA SER A 124 20.76 5.30 3.13
C SER A 124 20.91 3.82 3.47
N VAL A 125 20.35 2.96 2.63
CA VAL A 125 20.39 1.50 2.79
C VAL A 125 20.84 0.90 1.46
N GLY A 126 22.12 0.56 1.37
CA GLY A 126 22.73 -0.07 0.20
C GLY A 126 23.19 0.91 -0.89
N GLU A 127 23.40 0.38 -2.11
CA GLU A 127 23.94 1.13 -3.25
C GLU A 127 22.88 1.92 -4.04
N LYS A 128 21.58 1.64 -3.81
CA LYS A 128 20.52 2.30 -4.57
C LYS A 128 20.30 3.72 -4.06
N ALA A 129 20.37 4.68 -4.97
CA ALA A 129 20.09 6.08 -4.64
C ALA A 129 18.66 6.27 -4.12
N ARG A 130 18.54 6.97 -2.98
CA ARG A 130 17.27 7.28 -2.33
C ARG A 130 16.42 8.22 -3.18
N PRO A 131 15.09 8.04 -3.19
CA PRO A 131 14.21 8.96 -3.89
C PRO A 131 14.24 10.34 -3.23
N ILE A 132 14.12 11.38 -4.05
CA ILE A 132 14.01 12.77 -3.61
C ILE A 132 12.54 13.17 -3.63
N ILE A 133 12.08 13.81 -2.56
CA ILE A 133 10.78 14.46 -2.48
C ILE A 133 10.94 15.93 -2.82
N VAL A 134 10.20 16.40 -3.82
CA VAL A 134 10.15 17.80 -4.23
C VAL A 134 8.74 18.33 -4.04
N LYS A 135 8.56 19.29 -3.13
CA LYS A 135 7.29 19.99 -2.91
C LYS A 135 7.34 21.35 -3.59
N PHE A 136 6.49 21.53 -4.60
CA PHE A 136 6.34 22.78 -5.31
C PHE A 136 5.50 23.80 -4.52
N SER A 137 5.76 25.09 -4.75
CA SER A 137 5.01 26.21 -4.18
C SER A 137 3.54 26.17 -4.66
N THR A 138 3.34 25.94 -5.95
CA THR A 138 2.03 25.91 -6.61
C THR A 138 1.74 24.56 -7.27
N LEU A 139 0.44 24.22 -7.39
CA LEU A 139 0.02 23.02 -8.12
C LEU A 139 0.26 23.18 -9.63
N ALA A 140 0.15 24.39 -10.16
CA ALA A 140 0.41 24.70 -11.55
C ALA A 140 1.85 24.34 -11.95
N LYS A 141 2.84 24.75 -11.15
CA LYS A 141 4.24 24.43 -11.41
C LYS A 141 4.54 22.94 -11.32
N LYS A 142 3.99 22.25 -10.31
CA LYS A 142 4.02 20.78 -10.22
C LYS A 142 3.48 20.13 -11.50
N ASN A 143 2.35 20.62 -11.99
CA ASN A 143 1.70 20.06 -13.18
C ASN A 143 2.52 20.31 -14.45
N GLN A 144 3.11 21.49 -14.60
CA GLN A 144 4.01 21.80 -15.72
C GLN A 144 5.18 20.80 -15.78
N VAL A 145 5.84 20.56 -14.64
CA VAL A 145 6.90 19.54 -14.50
C VAL A 145 6.37 18.13 -14.79
N TRP A 146 5.21 17.78 -14.25
CA TRP A 146 4.62 16.44 -14.42
C TRP A 146 4.30 16.12 -15.87
N PHE A 147 3.77 17.08 -16.63
CA PHE A 147 3.43 16.89 -18.04
C PHE A 147 4.67 16.88 -18.95
N ALA A 148 5.72 17.61 -18.58
CA ALA A 148 6.99 17.61 -19.31
C ALA A 148 7.86 16.35 -19.08
N LYS A 149 7.51 15.48 -18.12
CA LYS A 149 8.33 14.32 -17.69
C LYS A 149 8.82 13.38 -18.80
N SER A 150 8.20 13.40 -19.98
CA SER A 150 8.68 12.67 -21.16
C SER A 150 10.10 13.08 -21.58
N GLY A 151 10.54 14.30 -21.27
CA GLY A 151 11.91 14.78 -21.48
C GLY A 151 12.97 14.07 -20.63
N LEU A 152 12.55 13.36 -19.57
CA LEU A 152 13.46 12.58 -18.73
C LEU A 152 13.70 11.15 -19.25
N LYS A 153 13.02 10.76 -20.34
CA LYS A 153 13.28 9.44 -20.97
C LYS A 153 14.76 9.31 -21.32
N ASN A 154 15.32 8.13 -21.12
CA ASN A 154 16.73 7.79 -21.37
C ASN A 154 17.76 8.50 -20.46
N THR A 155 17.33 9.28 -19.46
CA THR A 155 18.26 9.90 -18.49
C THR A 155 18.54 9.02 -17.27
N GLY A 156 17.80 7.93 -17.11
CA GLY A 156 17.82 7.11 -15.88
C GLY A 156 17.01 7.70 -14.72
N VAL A 157 16.50 8.93 -14.88
CA VAL A 157 15.66 9.61 -13.88
C VAL A 157 14.18 9.44 -14.21
N THR A 158 13.38 9.16 -13.19
CA THR A 158 11.92 9.04 -13.34
C THR A 158 11.16 9.86 -12.31
N LEU A 159 9.99 10.35 -12.70
CA LEU A 159 9.08 11.09 -11.83
C LEU A 159 7.84 10.25 -11.51
N SER A 160 7.46 10.21 -10.24
CA SER A 160 6.18 9.65 -9.78
C SER A 160 5.46 10.62 -8.86
N GLU A 161 4.13 10.51 -8.78
CA GLU A 161 3.36 11.23 -7.77
C GLU A 161 3.62 10.64 -6.38
N PHE A 162 3.57 11.48 -5.34
CA PHE A 162 3.71 11.03 -3.96
C PHE A 162 2.36 10.57 -3.40
N LEU A 163 1.95 9.35 -3.76
CA LEU A 163 0.70 8.75 -3.31
C LEU A 163 0.76 8.37 -1.82
N THR A 164 -0.40 8.27 -1.16
CA THR A 164 -0.52 7.58 0.13
C THR A 164 -0.23 6.10 -0.04
N LYS A 165 0.13 5.41 1.05
CA LYS A 165 0.40 3.97 1.00
C LYS A 165 -0.79 3.17 0.44
N PRO A 166 -2.04 3.36 0.91
CA PRO A 166 -3.19 2.64 0.36
C PRO A 166 -3.39 2.86 -1.14
N ARG A 167 -3.23 4.10 -1.61
CA ARG A 167 -3.35 4.42 -3.05
C ARG A 167 -2.21 3.85 -3.87
N HIS A 168 -0.98 3.91 -3.36
CA HIS A 168 0.16 3.28 -4.00
C HIS A 168 -0.06 1.77 -4.16
N ASP A 169 -0.53 1.10 -3.11
CA ASP A 169 -0.81 -0.33 -3.15
C ASP A 169 -1.92 -0.65 -4.14
N THR A 170 -3.02 0.11 -4.10
CA THR A 170 -4.12 0.02 -5.08
C THR A 170 -3.59 0.20 -6.50
N PHE A 171 -2.71 1.17 -6.73
CA PHE A 171 -2.10 1.42 -8.04
C PHE A 171 -1.22 0.26 -8.51
N MET A 172 -0.46 -0.35 -7.60
CA MET A 172 0.35 -1.54 -7.92
C MET A 172 -0.50 -2.77 -8.21
N VAL A 173 -1.63 -2.95 -7.52
CA VAL A 173 -2.61 -4.02 -7.84
C VAL A 173 -3.26 -3.75 -9.19
N ALA A 174 -3.67 -2.51 -9.47
CA ALA A 174 -4.26 -2.12 -10.75
C ALA A 174 -3.30 -2.40 -11.92
N ARG A 175 -2.02 -2.03 -11.80
CA ARG A 175 -1.00 -2.32 -12.82
C ARG A 175 -0.77 -3.81 -13.05
N ARG A 176 -0.95 -4.64 -12.01
CA ARG A 176 -0.88 -6.11 -12.13
C ARG A 176 -2.11 -6.67 -12.86
N ARG A 177 -3.31 -6.14 -12.60
CA ARG A 177 -4.56 -6.61 -13.21
C ARG A 177 -4.76 -6.15 -14.67
N PHE A 178 -4.52 -4.87 -14.95
CA PHE A 178 -4.84 -4.26 -16.25
C PHE A 178 -3.61 -3.95 -17.11
N GLY A 179 -2.41 -4.05 -16.54
CA GLY A 179 -1.16 -3.72 -17.20
C GLY A 179 -0.71 -2.26 -17.00
N VAL A 180 0.59 -2.02 -17.21
CA VAL A 180 1.24 -0.73 -16.94
C VAL A 180 0.71 0.40 -17.82
N THR A 181 0.42 0.12 -19.09
CA THR A 181 0.01 1.13 -20.08
C THR A 181 -1.42 1.61 -19.88
N LYS A 182 -2.27 0.77 -19.27
CA LYS A 182 -3.68 1.08 -18.99
C LYS A 182 -3.90 1.72 -17.63
N CYS A 183 -2.85 1.89 -16.82
CA CYS A 183 -2.95 2.43 -15.47
C CYS A 183 -1.97 3.58 -15.26
N TRP A 184 -2.47 4.76 -14.90
CA TRP A 184 -1.64 5.90 -14.49
C TRP A 184 -2.30 6.65 -13.34
N THR A 185 -1.58 7.63 -12.81
CA THR A 185 -2.10 8.52 -11.77
C THR A 185 -2.22 9.95 -12.27
N LYS A 186 -3.22 10.65 -11.76
CA LYS A 186 -3.47 12.07 -12.00
C LYS A 186 -3.97 12.70 -10.71
N ASP A 187 -3.15 13.57 -10.12
CA ASP A 187 -3.47 14.31 -8.90
C ASP A 187 -3.87 13.38 -7.74
N GLY A 188 -3.20 12.23 -7.67
CA GLY A 188 -3.48 11.21 -6.66
C GLY A 188 -4.68 10.32 -6.93
N ILE A 189 -5.40 10.52 -8.02
CA ILE A 189 -6.45 9.62 -8.50
C ILE A 189 -5.79 8.58 -9.41
N ILE A 190 -6.18 7.32 -9.24
CA ILE A 190 -5.71 6.23 -10.10
C ILE A 190 -6.70 6.12 -11.25
N VAL A 191 -6.20 6.23 -12.47
CA VAL A 191 -7.00 6.12 -13.69
C VAL A 191 -6.66 4.79 -14.37
N ILE A 192 -7.70 4.02 -14.67
CA ILE A 192 -7.61 2.69 -15.27
C ILE A 192 -8.45 2.68 -16.55
N VAL A 193 -7.90 2.12 -17.62
CA VAL A 193 -8.66 1.79 -18.83
C VAL A 193 -9.12 0.35 -18.73
N GLY A 194 -10.43 0.14 -18.64
CA GLY A 194 -11.06 -1.18 -18.55
C GLY A 194 -10.92 -1.99 -19.85
N PRO A 195 -11.29 -3.28 -19.83
CA PRO A 195 -11.34 -4.11 -21.04
C PRO A 195 -12.31 -3.54 -22.10
N ASP A 196 -13.36 -2.87 -21.63
CA ASP A 196 -14.37 -2.16 -22.43
C ASP A 196 -13.85 -0.85 -23.07
N GLY A 197 -12.60 -0.47 -22.79
CA GLY A 197 -11.99 0.78 -23.24
C GLY A 197 -12.43 2.02 -22.45
N LYS A 198 -13.31 1.88 -21.45
CA LYS A 198 -13.75 3.02 -20.63
C LYS A 198 -12.71 3.36 -19.57
N ARG A 199 -12.71 4.63 -19.17
CA ARG A 199 -11.82 5.15 -18.12
C ARG A 199 -12.54 5.12 -16.78
N HIS A 200 -11.93 4.48 -15.81
CA HIS A 200 -12.37 4.42 -14.43
C HIS A 200 -11.40 5.21 -13.56
N SER A 201 -11.94 6.07 -12.72
CA SER A 201 -11.18 6.82 -11.72
C SER A 201 -11.45 6.20 -10.36
N ILE A 202 -10.39 5.72 -9.70
CA ILE A 202 -10.50 5.06 -8.40
C ILE A 202 -9.50 5.65 -7.39
N THR A 203 -9.79 5.44 -6.11
CA THR A 203 -8.99 5.95 -4.99
C THR A 203 -8.69 4.89 -3.94
N ASN A 204 -9.33 3.73 -3.99
CA ASN A 204 -9.19 2.68 -3.00
C ASN A 204 -9.37 1.28 -3.64
N THR A 205 -9.03 0.25 -2.89
CA THR A 205 -9.09 -1.14 -3.35
C THR A 205 -10.52 -1.61 -3.60
N ALA A 206 -11.51 -1.18 -2.81
CA ALA A 206 -12.90 -1.59 -3.02
C ALA A 206 -13.45 -1.12 -4.39
N GLU A 207 -13.10 0.09 -4.81
CA GLU A 207 -13.39 0.61 -6.16
C GLU A 207 -12.61 -0.12 -7.26
N LEU A 208 -11.44 -0.71 -6.95
CA LEU A 208 -10.69 -1.54 -7.90
C LEU A 208 -11.34 -2.93 -8.07
N ASP A 209 -11.84 -3.50 -6.98
CA ASP A 209 -12.43 -4.84 -6.95
C ASP A 209 -13.81 -4.89 -7.60
N SER A 210 -14.52 -3.77 -7.67
CA SER A 210 -15.79 -3.67 -8.40
C SER A 210 -15.64 -3.57 -9.92
N LEU A 211 -14.41 -3.42 -10.43
CA LEU A 211 -14.17 -3.34 -11.87
C LEU A 211 -14.05 -4.73 -12.51
N PRO A 212 -14.69 -4.95 -13.67
CA PRO A 212 -14.51 -6.18 -14.41
C PRO A 212 -13.06 -6.28 -14.91
N TYR A 213 -12.41 -7.39 -14.61
CA TYR A 213 -11.09 -7.71 -15.16
C TYR A 213 -11.07 -9.16 -15.65
N GLU A 214 -10.45 -9.40 -16.80
CA GLU A 214 -10.21 -10.75 -17.29
C GLU A 214 -9.03 -11.32 -16.50
N SER A 215 -9.31 -12.27 -15.61
CA SER A 215 -8.25 -13.05 -14.97
C SER A 215 -7.61 -13.94 -16.03
N THR A 216 -6.58 -13.47 -16.72
CA THR A 216 -5.70 -14.39 -17.43
C THR A 216 -4.94 -15.18 -16.38
N SER A 217 -5.40 -16.39 -16.08
CA SER A 217 -4.70 -17.39 -15.29
C SER A 217 -3.38 -17.73 -16.00
N ARG A 218 -2.32 -16.96 -15.72
CA ARG A 218 -0.95 -17.47 -15.84
C ARG A 218 -0.62 -18.14 -14.53
N GLU A 219 -1.12 -19.36 -14.37
CA GLU A 219 -0.52 -20.32 -13.46
C GLU A 219 0.94 -20.50 -13.90
N LEU A 220 1.88 -20.12 -13.03
CA LEU A 220 3.25 -20.58 -13.17
C LEU A 220 3.22 -22.11 -13.02
N GLY A 221 3.31 -22.79 -14.16
CA GLY A 221 3.40 -24.24 -14.24
C GLY A 221 4.52 -24.74 -13.33
N THR A 222 4.15 -25.51 -12.31
CA THR A 222 5.07 -26.35 -11.57
C THR A 222 5.41 -27.51 -12.48
N THR A 223 6.56 -27.44 -13.15
CA THR A 223 7.11 -28.57 -13.89
C THR A 223 7.54 -29.64 -12.89
N SER A 224 6.64 -30.59 -12.65
CA SER A 224 7.00 -31.91 -12.12
C SER A 224 7.51 -32.75 -13.29
N SER A 225 8.82 -32.68 -13.56
CA SER A 225 9.48 -33.66 -14.41
C SER A 225 10.06 -34.77 -13.55
N SER A 226 9.31 -35.86 -13.47
CA SER A 226 9.83 -37.18 -13.17
C SER A 226 10.76 -37.63 -14.31
N SER A 227 12.00 -37.96 -13.98
CA SER A 227 12.76 -39.02 -14.66
C SER A 227 13.94 -39.41 -13.78
N GLY A 228 13.97 -40.69 -13.41
CA GLY A 228 15.09 -41.28 -12.71
C GLY A 228 16.23 -41.62 -13.67
N ALA A 229 17.46 -41.46 -13.19
CA ALA A 229 18.59 -42.30 -13.55
C ALA A 229 19.66 -42.13 -12.46
N ALA A 230 19.94 -43.23 -11.76
CA ALA A 230 21.03 -43.37 -10.81
C ALA A 230 22.38 -43.51 -11.53
N VAL A 231 23.44 -42.86 -11.03
CA VAL A 231 24.83 -43.38 -11.04
C VAL A 231 25.61 -42.78 -9.85
N GLU A 232 26.44 -43.64 -9.25
CA GLU A 232 27.17 -43.61 -7.98
C GLU A 232 28.34 -42.61 -7.78
N SER A 233 28.53 -42.29 -6.49
CA SER A 233 29.78 -42.23 -5.71
C SER A 233 30.81 -41.09 -5.89
N LYS A 234 31.06 -40.33 -4.82
CA LYS A 234 32.27 -40.46 -3.95
C LYS A 234 32.31 -39.40 -2.81
N THR A 235 32.30 -39.96 -1.60
CA THR A 235 32.85 -39.54 -0.30
C THR A 235 33.79 -38.32 -0.20
N LYS A 236 33.53 -37.39 0.73
CA LYS A 236 34.13 -37.29 2.10
C LYS A 236 33.62 -36.04 2.87
N PRO A 237 33.49 -36.08 4.22
CA PRO A 237 33.07 -34.95 5.04
C PRO A 237 34.27 -34.23 5.71
N ALA A 238 34.16 -32.92 5.98
CA ALA A 238 35.05 -32.18 6.86
C ALA A 238 34.26 -31.07 7.59
N THR A 239 33.80 -31.39 8.81
CA THR A 239 34.27 -30.85 10.10
C THR A 239 33.95 -29.37 10.39
N HIS A 240 33.05 -29.22 11.36
CA HIS A 240 32.78 -28.04 12.18
C HIS A 240 34.06 -27.39 12.73
N ALA A 241 34.15 -26.06 12.65
CA ALA A 241 34.99 -25.25 13.53
C ALA A 241 34.21 -24.03 14.01
N VAL A 242 33.72 -24.10 15.24
CA VAL A 242 33.25 -22.96 16.03
C VAL A 242 34.49 -22.15 16.45
N ARG A 243 34.53 -20.85 16.16
CA ARG A 243 35.57 -19.96 16.67
C ARG A 243 34.97 -18.79 17.45
N ILE A 244 35.05 -18.92 18.76
CA ILE A 244 34.88 -17.89 19.78
C ILE A 244 35.95 -16.80 19.59
N LYS A 245 35.58 -15.52 19.65
CA LYS A 245 36.52 -14.44 19.99
C LYS A 245 35.99 -13.62 21.17
N ARG A 246 36.83 -13.61 22.19
CA ARG A 246 36.67 -13.02 23.52
C ARG A 246 36.83 -11.50 23.48
N ASN A 247 36.07 -10.85 24.37
CA ASN A 247 36.30 -9.52 24.91
C ASN A 247 37.69 -9.42 25.57
N VAL A 248 38.39 -8.30 25.36
CA VAL A 248 39.41 -7.80 26.29
C VAL A 248 39.18 -6.31 26.49
N LYS A 249 39.11 -5.92 27.77
CA LYS A 249 38.96 -4.55 28.29
C LYS A 249 40.33 -3.93 28.60
N SER A 250 40.36 -2.59 28.51
CA SER A 250 41.13 -1.63 29.32
C SER A 250 42.64 -1.45 29.08
N LYS A 251 43.00 -0.24 28.64
CA LYS A 251 43.67 0.76 29.48
C LYS A 251 43.15 2.14 29.11
#